data_AF-A0A9E5UP04-F1
#
_entry.id   AF-A0A9E5UP04-F1
#
_cell.length_a   1.000
_cell.length_b   1.000
_cell.length_c   1.000
_cell.angle_alpha   90.00
_cell.angle_beta   90.00
_cell.angle_gamma   90.00
#
_symmetry.space_group_name_H-M   'P 1'
#
loop_
_entity.id
_entity.type
_entity.pdbx_description
1 polymer ?
#
loop_
_entity_poly.entity_id
_entity_poly.type
_entity_poly.pdbx_seq_one_letter_code
_entity_poly.pdbx_strand_id
1 'polypeptide(L)'
;MPGFRTFWLLYFLLVQALCGLGLMVWLSLRPAPDFTTRQALARRYLLTDFCLSTESRHVRHPNFPEWMAPFQDLPGGHEHFPSSSFISPPAGQF
;
A
#
# COMPACT_ATOMS: atom_id res chain seq x y z
N MET A 1 -10.44 -19.03 45.74
CA MET A 1 -9.26 -19.46 44.96
C MET A 1 -9.63 -19.41 43.49
N PRO A 2 -8.90 -18.68 42.62
CA PRO A 2 -9.18 -18.70 41.19
C PRO A 2 -9.09 -20.16 40.71
N GLY A 3 -10.15 -20.66 40.08
CA GLY A 3 -10.20 -22.04 39.61
C GLY A 3 -9.21 -22.27 38.47
N PHE A 4 -8.90 -23.54 38.21
CA PHE A 4 -8.02 -23.96 37.10
C PHE A 4 -8.37 -23.27 35.77
N ARG A 5 -9.67 -23.04 35.50
CA ARG A 5 -10.14 -22.35 34.29
C ARG A 5 -9.75 -20.87 34.22
N THR A 6 -9.82 -20.12 35.33
CA THR A 6 -9.43 -18.71 35.33
C THR A 6 -7.92 -18.54 35.16
N PHE A 7 -7.11 -19.48 35.66
CA PHE A 7 -5.68 -19.49 35.40
C PHE A 7 -5.35 -19.59 33.91
N TRP A 8 -5.96 -20.55 33.20
CA TRP A 8 -5.74 -20.72 31.75
C TRP A 8 -6.24 -19.54 30.92
N LEU A 9 -7.36 -18.93 31.30
CA LEU A 9 -7.87 -17.72 30.63
C LEU A 9 -6.90 -16.54 30.77
N LEU A 10 -6.36 -16.31 31.96
CA LEU A 10 -5.38 -15.25 32.19
C LEU A 10 -4.08 -15.49 31.43
N TYR A 11 -3.60 -16.75 31.42
CA TYR A 11 -2.43 -17.14 30.63
C TYR A 11 -2.64 -16.87 29.13
N PHE A 12 -3.79 -17.27 28.58
CA PHE A 12 -4.11 -17.04 27.17
C PHE A 12 -4.18 -15.55 26.81
N LEU A 13 -4.80 -14.73 27.68
CA LEU A 13 -4.86 -13.28 27.48
C LEU A 13 -3.47 -12.63 27.56
N LEU A 14 -2.61 -13.10 28.46
CA LEU A 14 -1.23 -12.63 28.57
C LEU A 14 -0.42 -12.96 27.31
N VAL A 15 -0.54 -14.18 26.78
CA VAL A 15 0.11 -14.56 25.52
C VAL A 15 -0.36 -13.69 24.36
N GLN A 16 -1.67 -13.43 24.24
CA GLN A 16 -2.20 -12.55 23.20
C GLN A 16 -1.69 -11.12 23.34
N ALA A 17 -1.63 -10.58 24.56
CA ALA A 17 -1.11 -9.23 24.81
C ALA A 17 0.38 -9.13 24.41
N LEU A 18 1.18 -10.14 24.75
CA LEU A 18 2.60 -10.19 24.37
C LEU A 18 2.79 -10.31 22.86
N CYS A 19 2.02 -11.17 22.18
CA CYS A 19 2.04 -11.27 20.72
C CYS A 19 1.64 -9.95 20.05
N GLY A 20 0.58 -9.30 20.54
CA GLY A 20 0.12 -8.00 20.03
C GLY A 20 1.17 -6.90 20.21
N LEU A 21 1.80 -6.84 21.38
CA LEU A 21 2.89 -5.90 21.65
C LEU A 21 4.11 -6.18 20.75
N GLY A 22 4.48 -7.44 20.58
CA GLY A 22 5.57 -7.85 19.69
C GLY A 22 5.30 -7.46 18.24
N LEU A 23 4.08 -7.68 17.74
CA LEU A 23 3.66 -7.24 16.41
C LEU A 23 3.73 -5.71 16.27
N MET A 24 3.24 -4.97 17.27
CA MET A 24 3.26 -3.51 17.26
C MET A 24 4.69 -2.99 17.19
N VAL A 25 5.59 -3.49 18.04
CA VAL A 25 7.02 -3.13 18.02
C VAL A 25 7.63 -3.46 16.66
N TRP A 26 7.37 -4.65 16.13
CA TRP A 26 7.89 -5.05 14.82
C TRP A 26 7.41 -4.13 13.70
N LEU A 27 6.14 -3.71 13.71
CA LEU A 27 5.60 -2.74 12.76
C LEU A 27 6.20 -1.34 12.96
N SER A 28 6.44 -0.91 14.20
CA SER A 28 7.03 0.39 14.52
C SER A 28 8.51 0.49 14.17
N LEU A 29 9.23 -0.64 14.18
CA LEU A 29 10.63 -0.72 13.75
C LEU A 29 10.79 -0.83 12.24
N ARG A 30 9.70 -1.00 11.47
CA ARG A 30 9.78 -0.98 10.01
C ARG A 30 10.26 0.41 9.58
N PRO A 31 11.36 0.50 8.82
CA PRO A 31 11.82 1.79 8.31
C PRO A 31 10.70 2.42 7.50
N ALA A 32 10.40 3.68 7.80
CA ALA A 32 9.48 4.45 6.97
C ALA A 32 10.05 4.52 5.54
N PRO A 33 9.19 4.40 4.51
CA PRO A 33 9.65 4.57 3.13
C PRO A 33 10.28 5.96 2.99
N ASP A 34 11.55 6.01 2.54
CA ASP A 34 12.23 7.26 2.24
C ASP A 34 11.77 7.78 0.87
N PHE A 35 11.23 9.00 0.85
CA PHE A 35 10.76 9.68 -0.35
C PHE A 35 11.68 10.82 -0.80
N THR A 36 12.79 11.10 -0.10
CA THR A 36 13.67 12.24 -0.39
C THR A 36 14.20 12.22 -1.82
N THR A 37 14.69 11.07 -2.30
CA THR A 37 15.16 10.87 -3.68
C THR A 37 14.05 11.13 -4.71
N ARG A 38 12.84 10.63 -4.46
CA ARG A 38 11.67 10.82 -5.34
C ARG A 38 11.26 12.29 -5.40
N GLN A 39 11.27 12.98 -4.26
CA GLN A 39 10.95 14.39 -4.16
C GLN A 39 12.00 15.27 -4.86
N ALA A 40 13.28 14.92 -4.77
CA ALA A 40 14.35 15.60 -5.49
C ALA A 40 14.20 15.43 -7.01
N LEU A 41 13.86 14.23 -7.48
CA LEU A 41 13.57 13.97 -8.90
C LEU A 41 12.34 14.75 -9.38
N ALA A 42 11.23 14.73 -8.62
CA ALA A 42 10.03 15.48 -8.97
C ALA A 42 10.32 16.98 -9.15
N ARG A 43 11.06 17.58 -8.21
CA ARG A 43 11.50 18.98 -8.31
C ARG A 43 12.38 19.24 -9.53
N ARG A 44 13.33 18.35 -9.83
CA ARG A 44 14.24 18.48 -10.98
C ARG A 44 13.50 18.52 -12.32
N TYR A 45 12.41 17.76 -12.43
CA TYR A 45 11.61 17.67 -13.65
C TYR A 45 10.34 18.53 -13.64
N LEU A 46 10.21 19.46 -12.67
CA LEU A 46 9.03 20.32 -12.51
C LEU A 46 7.71 19.55 -12.42
N LEU A 47 7.75 18.36 -11.82
CA LEU A 47 6.57 17.54 -11.57
C LEU A 47 5.94 17.95 -10.24
N THR A 48 4.60 17.96 -10.19
CA THR A 48 3.84 18.18 -8.96
C THR A 48 4.05 17.06 -7.94
N ASP A 49 4.30 15.86 -8.43
CA ASP A 49 4.48 14.62 -7.68
C ASP A 49 5.30 13.62 -8.53
N PHE A 50 5.85 12.57 -7.90
CA PHE A 50 6.62 11.56 -8.61
C PHE A 50 5.66 10.55 -9.26
N CYS A 51 5.17 10.87 -10.47
CA CYS A 51 4.33 10.00 -11.27
C CYS A 51 5.19 8.87 -11.90
N LEU A 52 4.71 7.62 -11.87
CA LEU A 52 5.34 6.52 -12.62
C LEU A 52 5.11 6.64 -14.14
N SER A 53 4.11 7.42 -14.56
CA SER A 53 3.78 7.70 -15.95
C SER A 53 3.26 9.12 -16.13
N THR A 54 3.50 9.70 -17.30
CA THR A 54 2.98 11.01 -17.74
C THR A 54 1.52 10.94 -18.21
N GLU A 55 0.93 9.74 -18.23
CA GLU A 55 -0.46 9.54 -18.64
C GLU A 55 -1.50 10.16 -17.70
N SER A 56 -2.76 10.02 -18.14
CA SER A 56 -3.96 10.48 -17.45
C SER A 56 -3.98 10.13 -15.96
N ARG A 57 -4.59 11.02 -15.17
CA ARG A 57 -4.62 10.96 -13.71
C ARG A 57 -5.17 9.64 -13.13
N HIS A 58 -6.02 8.91 -13.85
CA HIS A 58 -6.62 7.65 -13.38
C HIS A 58 -5.61 6.48 -13.24
N VAL A 59 -4.46 6.51 -13.92
CA VAL A 59 -3.39 5.50 -13.71
C VAL A 59 -2.46 5.85 -12.54
N ARG A 60 -2.59 7.05 -11.95
CA ARG A 60 -1.78 7.47 -10.79
C ARG A 60 -2.32 6.97 -9.46
N HIS A 61 -3.63 6.68 -9.39
CA HIS A 61 -4.28 6.20 -8.19
C HIS A 61 -5.17 4.98 -8.51
N PRO A 62 -4.60 3.78 -8.71
CA PRO A 62 -5.37 2.60 -9.13
C PRO A 62 -6.51 2.23 -8.16
N ASN A 63 -6.36 2.57 -6.87
CA ASN A 63 -7.39 2.35 -5.86
C ASN A 63 -8.58 3.34 -5.93
N PHE A 64 -8.43 4.45 -6.66
CA PHE A 64 -9.46 5.49 -6.79
C PHE A 64 -9.61 5.87 -8.27
N PRO A 65 -10.24 5.00 -9.09
CA PRO A 65 -10.56 5.35 -10.45
C PRO A 65 -11.51 6.55 -10.44
N GLU A 66 -11.12 7.61 -11.14
CA GLU A 66 -11.98 8.77 -11.32
C GLU A 66 -13.10 8.47 -12.30
N TRP A 67 -14.13 9.32 -12.31
CA TRP A 67 -15.15 9.28 -13.36
C TRP A 67 -14.49 9.51 -14.72
N MET A 68 -14.99 8.80 -15.75
CA MET A 68 -14.39 8.77 -17.08
C MET A 68 -13.98 10.17 -17.54
N ALA A 69 -12.67 10.38 -17.62
CA ALA A 69 -12.13 11.57 -18.25
C ALA A 69 -12.21 11.39 -19.78
N PRO A 70 -12.44 12.47 -20.55
CA PRO A 70 -12.16 12.42 -21.98
C PRO A 70 -10.71 11.96 -22.15
N PHE A 71 -10.44 11.03 -23.07
CA PHE A 71 -9.13 10.42 -23.33
C PHE A 71 -8.66 9.33 -22.34
N GLN A 72 -9.56 8.70 -21.59
CA GLN A 72 -9.24 7.51 -20.81
C GLN A 72 -9.26 6.25 -21.69
N ASP A 73 -8.14 5.53 -21.73
CA ASP A 73 -8.05 4.21 -22.37
C ASP A 73 -8.73 3.14 -21.49
N LEU A 74 -9.37 2.15 -22.13
CA LEU A 74 -10.03 1.03 -21.45
C LEU A 74 -9.00 -0.04 -21.05
N PRO A 75 -9.25 -0.82 -19.97
CA PRO A 75 -8.42 -1.97 -19.62
C PRO A 75 -8.27 -2.94 -20.81
N GLY A 76 -7.04 -3.24 -21.20
CA GLY A 76 -6.73 -4.12 -22.34
C GLY A 76 -6.77 -3.45 -23.72
N GLY A 77 -6.98 -2.13 -23.79
CA GLY A 77 -6.80 -1.34 -25.01
C GLY A 77 -5.33 -1.11 -25.37
N HIS A 78 -5.06 -0.74 -26.62
CA HIS A 78 -3.74 -0.26 -27.03
C HIS A 78 -3.52 1.16 -26.50
N GLU A 79 -2.93 1.28 -25.32
CA GLU A 79 -2.62 2.55 -24.67
C GLU A 79 -1.38 3.23 -25.27
N HIS A 80 -1.37 4.57 -25.29
CA HIS A 80 -0.25 5.34 -25.84
C HIS A 80 0.98 5.23 -24.93
N PHE A 81 0.79 5.17 -23.62
CA PHE A 81 1.84 4.87 -22.66
C PHE A 81 1.45 3.58 -21.92
N PRO A 82 2.36 2.59 -21.84
CA PRO A 82 2.05 1.27 -21.28
C PRO A 82 1.97 1.29 -19.73
N SER A 83 1.34 2.33 -19.15
CA SER A 83 1.28 2.61 -17.72
C SER A 83 0.57 1.50 -16.95
N SER A 84 -0.42 0.86 -17.58
CA SER A 84 -1.17 -0.24 -16.97
C SER A 84 -0.30 -1.48 -16.72
N SER A 85 0.80 -1.63 -17.47
CA SER A 85 1.76 -2.75 -17.32
C SER A 85 2.65 -2.64 -16.08
N PHE A 86 2.74 -1.47 -15.43
CA PHE A 86 3.55 -1.30 -14.22
C PHE A 86 2.93 -1.96 -12.98
N ILE A 87 1.63 -2.27 -13.03
CA ILE A 87 0.92 -2.88 -11.91
C ILE A 87 0.77 -4.36 -12.22
N SER A 88 1.58 -5.18 -11.54
CA SER A 88 1.35 -6.63 -11.54
C SER A 88 0.05 -6.94 -10.80
N PRO A 89 -0.77 -7.88 -11.28
CA PRO A 89 -1.94 -8.34 -10.54
C PRO A 89 -1.49 -8.85 -9.16
N PRO A 90 -2.32 -8.69 -8.12
CA PRO A 90 -1.99 -9.17 -6.78
C PRO A 90 -1.64 -10.65 -6.85
N ALA A 91 -0.47 -11.00 -6.31
CA ALA A 91 0.03 -12.37 -6.27
C ALA A 91 -0.81 -13.19 -5.28
N GLY A 92 -1.93 -13.73 -5.77
CA GLY A 92 -2.81 -14.62 -5.04
C GLY A 92 -4.13 -13.97 -4.64
N GLN A 93 -5.17 -14.28 -5.42
CA GLN A 93 -6.58 -14.46 -5.03
C GLN A 93 -7.41 -14.69 -6.30
N PHE A 94 -7.48 -15.94 -6.73
CA PHE A 94 -8.59 -16.47 -7.54
C PHE A 94 -9.24 -17.58 -6.73
#